data_AF-A0A2K0XLK4-F1
#
_entry.id   AF-A0A2K0XLK4-F1
#
_cell.length_a   1.000
_cell.length_b   1.000
_cell.length_c   1.000
_cell.angle_alpha   90.00
_cell.angle_beta   90.00
_cell.angle_gamma   90.00
#
_symmetry.space_group_name_H-M   'P 1'
#
loop_
_entity.id
_entity.type
_entity.pdbx_description
1 polymer ?
#
loop_
_entity_poly.entity_id
_entity_poly.type
_entity_poly.pdbx_seq_one_letter_code
_entity_poly.pdbx_strand_id
1 'polypeptide(L)'
;MPEDKPSAPTGDEALSAWERGAGDTPDEPPHPKLAALKSRFAAHTDVCSLEDVLSAAMNDAGEAMPVTVEVQPGLLALLAHIEKLDSARVGRNPAPPSRLLAQIVSNHLENLLHTIVTDPTSHPHYADLWNALCAAEGAPELAVTTGAAANGTPPAEGGPF
;
A
#
# COMPACT_ATOMS: atom_id res chain seq x y z
N MET A 1 28.63 -39.98 -20.31
CA MET A 1 27.80 -38.86 -20.77
C MET A 1 28.05 -37.73 -19.77
N PRO A 2 28.91 -36.74 -20.08
CA PRO A 2 29.12 -35.61 -19.18
C PRO A 2 27.95 -34.64 -19.29
N GLU A 3 27.49 -34.15 -18.14
CA GLU A 3 26.41 -33.18 -18.02
C GLU A 3 26.88 -31.80 -18.55
N ASP A 4 26.20 -31.29 -19.57
CA ASP A 4 26.34 -29.90 -20.04
C ASP A 4 25.81 -28.96 -18.95
N LYS A 5 26.71 -28.33 -18.20
CA LYS A 5 26.36 -27.16 -17.40
C LYS A 5 26.17 -25.96 -18.34
N PRO A 6 25.09 -25.18 -18.20
CA PRO A 6 24.95 -23.92 -18.94
C PRO A 6 26.14 -23.03 -18.61
N SER A 7 26.89 -22.63 -19.64
CA SER A 7 28.04 -21.74 -19.50
C SER A 7 27.57 -20.40 -18.96
N ALA A 8 28.32 -19.84 -18.01
CA ALA A 8 28.04 -18.51 -17.46
C ALA A 8 27.99 -17.48 -18.60
N PRO A 9 27.10 -16.48 -18.54
CA PRO A 9 26.94 -15.50 -19.59
C PRO A 9 28.29 -14.80 -19.85
N THR A 10 28.61 -14.64 -21.12
CA THR A 10 29.83 -13.97 -21.55
C THR A 10 29.79 -12.50 -21.14
N GLY A 11 30.96 -11.87 -20.99
CA GLY A 11 31.04 -10.45 -20.61
C GLY A 11 30.24 -9.52 -21.54
N ASP A 12 30.09 -9.89 -22.81
CA ASP A 12 29.29 -9.17 -23.80
C ASP A 12 27.78 -9.33 -23.58
N GLU A 13 27.31 -10.47 -23.08
CA GLU A 13 25.91 -10.69 -22.71
C GLU A 13 25.55 -9.91 -21.44
N ALA A 14 26.46 -9.87 -20.47
CA ALA A 14 26.30 -9.06 -19.26
C ALA A 14 26.29 -7.56 -19.58
N LEU A 15 27.16 -7.10 -20.49
CA LEU A 15 27.20 -5.72 -20.94
C LEU A 15 25.95 -5.35 -21.75
N SER A 16 25.49 -6.23 -22.65
CA SER A 16 24.26 -6.02 -23.44
C SER A 16 22.98 -6.03 -22.59
N ALA A 17 22.96 -6.77 -21.47
CA ALA A 17 21.86 -6.75 -20.50
C ALA A 17 21.89 -5.49 -19.64
N TRP A 18 23.09 -4.97 -19.32
CA TRP A 18 23.26 -3.70 -18.62
C TRP A 18 22.89 -2.49 -19.50
N GLU A 19 23.29 -2.49 -20.78
CA GLU A 19 23.00 -1.42 -21.74
C GLU A 19 21.52 -1.32 -22.11
N ARG A 20 20.79 -2.44 -22.15
CA ARG A 20 19.32 -2.45 -22.32
C ARG A 20 18.57 -2.05 -21.05
N GLY A 21 19.24 -2.05 -19.89
CA GLY A 21 18.64 -1.78 -18.59
C GLY A 21 17.78 -2.94 -18.10
N ALA A 22 17.71 -3.12 -16.77
CA ALA A 22 16.91 -4.16 -16.12
C ALA A 22 15.37 -4.03 -16.32
N GLY A 23 14.93 -3.13 -17.21
CA GLY A 23 13.53 -2.91 -17.58
C GLY A 23 13.15 -3.42 -18.98
N ASP A 24 14.09 -3.97 -19.76
CA ASP A 24 13.84 -4.48 -21.12
C ASP A 24 13.55 -6.00 -21.12
N THR A 25 12.93 -6.46 -20.04
CA THR A 25 12.24 -7.76 -20.04
C THR A 25 10.90 -7.50 -20.72
N PRO A 26 10.54 -8.21 -21.80
CA PRO A 26 9.20 -8.06 -22.37
C PRO A 26 8.20 -8.30 -21.23
N ASP A 27 7.34 -7.31 -20.97
CA ASP A 27 6.22 -7.49 -20.05
C ASP A 27 5.48 -8.76 -20.49
N GLU A 28 5.25 -9.68 -19.55
CA GLU A 28 4.38 -10.81 -19.84
C GLU A 28 3.07 -10.26 -20.41
N PRO A 29 2.58 -10.80 -21.54
CA PRO A 29 1.35 -10.32 -22.11
C PRO A 29 0.26 -10.39 -21.04
N PRO A 30 -0.47 -9.27 -20.80
CA PRO A 30 -1.42 -9.21 -19.70
C PRO A 30 -2.41 -10.36 -19.83
N HIS A 31 -2.71 -11.02 -18.71
CA HIS A 31 -3.59 -12.18 -18.69
C HIS A 31 -4.88 -11.88 -19.48
N PRO A 32 -5.29 -12.72 -20.44
CA PRO A 32 -6.33 -12.38 -21.43
C PRO A 32 -7.68 -12.02 -20.80
N LYS A 33 -7.95 -12.50 -19.57
CA LYS A 33 -9.19 -12.20 -18.82
C LYS A 33 -9.09 -10.96 -17.94
N LEU A 34 -7.90 -10.39 -17.72
CA LEU A 34 -7.68 -9.29 -16.78
C LEU A 34 -8.53 -8.05 -17.10
N ALA A 35 -8.62 -7.67 -18.38
CA ALA A 35 -9.41 -6.52 -18.80
C ALA A 35 -10.92 -6.74 -18.52
N ALA A 36 -11.43 -7.93 -18.79
CA ALA A 36 -12.83 -8.30 -18.54
C ALA A 36 -13.13 -8.34 -17.02
N LEU A 37 -12.21 -8.90 -16.22
CA LEU A 37 -12.31 -8.92 -14.77
C LEU A 37 -12.31 -7.51 -14.18
N LYS A 38 -11.39 -6.63 -14.62
CA LYS A 38 -11.36 -5.21 -14.20
C LYS A 38 -12.66 -4.49 -14.54
N SER A 39 -13.18 -4.69 -15.75
CA SER A 39 -14.46 -4.09 -16.15
C SER A 39 -15.63 -4.58 -15.29
N ARG A 40 -15.67 -5.86 -14.94
CA ARG A 40 -16.71 -6.42 -14.06
C ARG A 40 -16.58 -5.97 -12.62
N PHE A 41 -15.34 -5.86 -12.13
CA PHE A 41 -15.04 -5.35 -10.80
C PHE A 41 -15.48 -3.89 -10.68
N ALA A 42 -15.11 -3.04 -11.65
CA ALA A 42 -15.53 -1.63 -11.69
C ALA A 42 -17.06 -1.47 -11.79
N ALA A 43 -17.76 -2.40 -12.45
CA ALA A 43 -19.22 -2.38 -12.55
C ALA A 43 -19.95 -2.95 -11.32
N HIS A 44 -19.24 -3.46 -10.31
CA HIS A 44 -19.86 -4.02 -9.12
C HIS A 44 -20.46 -2.91 -8.25
N THR A 45 -21.67 -3.10 -7.73
CA THR A 45 -22.41 -2.09 -6.94
C THR A 45 -21.58 -1.50 -5.81
N ASP A 46 -20.90 -2.33 -5.03
CA ASP A 46 -20.03 -1.88 -3.92
C ASP A 46 -18.86 -1.02 -4.41
N VAL A 47 -18.29 -1.30 -5.59
CA VAL A 47 -17.17 -0.53 -6.15
C VAL A 47 -17.67 0.80 -6.69
N CYS A 48 -18.82 0.82 -7.40
CA CYS A 48 -19.46 2.07 -7.80
C CYS A 48 -19.82 2.94 -6.58
N SER A 49 -20.38 2.33 -5.52
CA SER A 49 -20.70 3.05 -4.29
C SER A 49 -19.45 3.58 -3.59
N LEU A 50 -18.33 2.86 -3.65
CA LEU A 50 -17.06 3.32 -3.12
C LEU A 50 -16.57 4.56 -3.88
N GLU A 51 -16.62 4.52 -5.22
CA GLU A 51 -16.20 5.63 -6.07
C GLU A 51 -16.98 6.91 -5.75
N ASP A 52 -18.30 6.80 -5.54
CA ASP A 52 -19.15 7.94 -5.16
C ASP A 52 -18.71 8.54 -3.81
N VAL A 53 -18.46 7.69 -2.80
CA VAL A 53 -18.02 8.13 -1.47
C VAL A 53 -16.61 8.73 -1.51
N LEU A 54 -15.70 8.14 -2.28
CA LEU A 54 -14.33 8.65 -2.46
C LEU A 54 -14.34 10.00 -3.18
N SER A 55 -15.16 10.15 -4.21
CA SER A 55 -15.35 11.42 -4.91
C SER A 55 -15.88 12.50 -3.97
N ALA A 56 -16.87 12.18 -3.13
CA ALA A 56 -17.36 13.11 -2.12
C ALA A 56 -16.28 13.50 -1.10
N ALA A 57 -15.50 12.54 -0.60
CA ALA A 57 -14.43 12.78 0.37
C ALA A 57 -13.27 13.61 -0.22
N MET A 58 -12.86 13.35 -1.47
CA MET A 58 -11.79 14.09 -2.15
C MET A 58 -12.15 15.53 -2.47
N ASN A 59 -13.45 15.82 -2.62
CA ASN A 59 -13.98 17.15 -2.90
C ASN A 59 -14.57 17.81 -1.65
N ASP A 60 -14.36 17.24 -0.47
CA ASP A 60 -14.82 17.83 0.77
C ASP A 60 -14.01 19.10 1.08
N ALA A 61 -14.67 20.24 0.96
CA ALA A 61 -14.14 21.55 1.32
C ALA A 61 -14.65 22.03 2.69
N GLY A 62 -15.23 21.13 3.48
CA GLY A 62 -15.70 21.39 4.83
C GLY A 62 -14.57 21.77 5.79
N GLU A 63 -14.94 22.43 6.88
CA GLU A 63 -14.00 22.73 7.96
C GLU A 63 -13.58 21.45 8.68
N ALA A 64 -12.30 21.34 9.00
CA ALA A 64 -11.77 20.20 9.75
C ALA A 64 -12.49 20.06 11.10
N MET A 65 -13.09 18.90 11.34
CA MET A 65 -13.77 18.62 12.60
C MET A 65 -12.76 18.19 13.67
N PRO A 66 -12.80 18.80 14.88
CA PRO A 66 -11.93 18.38 15.96
C PRO A 66 -12.34 17.00 16.50
N VAL A 67 -11.38 16.09 16.57
CA VAL A 67 -11.54 14.76 17.16
C VAL A 67 -10.59 14.61 18.34
N THR A 68 -11.12 14.17 19.49
CA THR A 68 -10.32 13.87 20.68
C THR A 68 -9.95 12.40 20.68
N VAL A 69 -8.66 12.11 20.86
CA VAL A 69 -8.12 10.76 20.98
C VAL A 69 -7.37 10.58 22.29
N GLU A 70 -7.57 9.45 22.95
CA GLU A 70 -6.78 9.08 24.13
C GLU A 70 -5.45 8.48 23.68
N VAL A 71 -4.35 8.96 24.26
CA VAL A 71 -2.99 8.52 23.90
C VAL A 71 -2.20 8.24 25.16
N GLN A 72 -1.42 7.16 25.13
CA GLN A 72 -0.55 6.81 26.24
C GLN A 72 0.52 7.89 26.46
N PRO A 73 0.73 8.39 27.70
CA PRO A 73 1.70 9.44 27.99
C PRO A 73 3.13 9.12 27.52
N GLY A 74 3.54 7.84 27.61
CA GLY A 74 4.85 7.39 27.15
C GLY A 74 5.07 7.56 25.65
N LEU A 75 4.03 7.37 24.82
CA LEU A 75 4.10 7.58 23.37
C LEU A 75 4.25 9.07 23.04
N LEU A 76 3.55 9.95 23.77
CA LEU A 76 3.69 11.40 23.62
C LEU A 76 5.11 11.86 24.00
N ALA A 77 5.69 11.28 25.06
CA ALA A 77 7.05 11.58 25.46
C ALA A 77 8.08 11.13 24.41
N LEU A 78 7.90 9.94 23.82
CA LEU A 78 8.74 9.44 22.73
C LEU A 78 8.66 10.35 21.49
N LEU A 79 7.45 10.75 21.09
CA LEU A 79 7.24 11.65 19.96
C LEU A 79 7.91 13.01 20.19
N ALA A 80 7.76 13.58 21.39
CA ALA A 80 8.43 14.81 21.78
C ALA A 80 9.96 14.70 21.73
N HIS A 81 10.50 13.54 22.13
CA HIS A 81 11.94 13.31 22.12
C HIS A 81 12.50 13.27 20.69
N ILE A 82 11.86 12.51 19.79
CA ILE A 82 12.27 12.41 18.38
C ILE A 82 12.23 13.79 17.72
N GLU A 83 11.13 14.53 17.92
CA GLU A 83 10.98 15.88 17.38
C GLU A 83 12.08 16.83 17.87
N LYS A 84 12.49 16.71 19.14
CA LYS A 84 13.60 17.52 19.66
C LYS A 84 14.91 17.25 18.91
N LEU A 85 15.19 15.99 18.56
CA LEU A 85 16.37 15.63 17.78
C LEU A 85 16.29 16.17 16.35
N ASP A 86 15.14 15.97 15.69
CA ASP A 86 14.93 16.40 14.30
C ASP A 86 14.93 17.92 14.16
N SER A 87 14.31 18.62 15.10
CA SER A 87 14.26 20.09 15.12
C SER A 87 15.64 20.71 15.35
N ALA A 88 16.43 20.14 16.27
CA ALA A 88 17.80 20.58 16.52
C ALA A 88 18.70 20.39 15.27
N ARG A 89 18.55 19.27 14.55
CA ARG A 89 19.32 18.98 13.33
C ARG A 89 19.14 20.05 12.25
N VAL A 90 17.96 20.67 12.17
CA VAL A 90 17.62 21.67 11.14
C VAL A 90 17.49 23.09 11.70
N GLY A 91 17.89 23.32 12.95
CA GLY A 91 17.91 24.65 13.57
C GLY A 91 16.53 25.28 13.81
N ARG A 92 15.48 24.47 14.01
CA ARG A 92 14.11 24.95 14.29
C ARG A 92 13.68 24.65 15.71
N ASN A 93 12.62 25.31 16.17
CA ASN A 93 11.98 24.96 17.44
C ASN A 93 11.17 23.65 17.30
N PRO A 94 11.13 22.80 18.36
CA PRO A 94 10.25 21.63 18.40
C PRO A 94 8.78 22.03 18.30
N ALA A 95 8.01 21.30 17.48
CA ALA A 95 6.56 21.36 17.47
C ALA A 95 5.98 20.64 18.71
N PRO A 96 4.79 21.06 19.20
CA PRO A 96 4.13 20.37 20.29
C PRO A 96 3.66 18.96 19.86
N PRO A 97 3.66 17.96 20.77
CA PRO A 97 3.27 16.59 20.44
C PRO A 97 1.88 16.45 19.82
N SER A 98 0.91 17.28 20.23
CA SER A 98 -0.44 17.29 19.65
C SER A 98 -0.45 17.64 18.16
N ARG A 99 0.40 18.60 17.75
CA ARG A 99 0.53 19.00 16.34
C ARG A 99 1.18 17.89 15.51
N LEU A 100 2.20 17.23 16.05
CA LEU A 100 2.85 16.10 15.39
C LEU A 100 1.89 14.94 15.23
N LEU A 101 1.14 14.61 16.29
CA LEU A 101 0.12 13.56 16.25
C LEU A 101 -0.96 13.86 15.20
N ALA A 102 -1.48 15.10 15.17
CA ALA A 102 -2.45 15.52 14.18
C ALA A 102 -1.90 15.33 12.75
N GLN A 103 -0.65 15.69 12.50
CA GLN A 103 -0.02 15.49 11.20
C GLN A 103 0.14 14.00 10.85
N ILE A 104 0.58 13.18 11.81
CA ILE A 104 0.75 11.73 11.60
C ILE A 104 -0.59 11.09 11.26
N VAL A 105 -1.65 11.43 11.99
CA VAL A 105 -3.00 10.93 11.74
C VAL A 105 -3.52 11.41 10.39
N SER A 106 -3.36 12.69 10.05
CA SER A 106 -3.76 13.23 8.73
C SER A 106 -3.05 12.49 7.60
N ASN A 107 -1.73 12.37 7.66
CA ASN A 107 -0.93 11.67 6.65
C ASN A 107 -1.36 10.20 6.53
N HIS A 108 -1.66 9.55 7.65
CA HIS A 108 -2.13 8.17 7.63
C HIS A 108 -3.49 8.04 6.94
N LEU A 109 -4.44 8.91 7.28
CA LEU A 109 -5.77 8.92 6.66
C LEU A 109 -5.70 9.24 5.16
N GLU A 110 -4.88 10.22 4.76
CA GLU A 110 -4.64 10.55 3.35
C GLU A 110 -4.02 9.38 2.60
N ASN A 111 -3.05 8.68 3.20
CA ASN A 111 -2.45 7.49 2.60
C ASN A 111 -3.48 6.35 2.44
N LEU A 112 -4.36 6.14 3.43
CA LEU A 112 -5.43 5.16 3.33
C LEU A 112 -6.39 5.50 2.19
N LEU A 113 -6.81 6.77 2.08
CA LEU A 113 -7.66 7.26 0.99
C LEU A 113 -6.98 7.11 -0.37
N HIS A 114 -5.70 7.47 -0.47
CA HIS A 114 -4.95 7.31 -1.70
C HIS A 114 -4.86 5.83 -2.12
N THR A 115 -4.51 4.95 -1.17
CA THR A 115 -4.35 3.52 -1.43
C THR A 115 -5.65 2.92 -1.94
N ILE A 116 -6.78 3.20 -1.29
CA ILE A 116 -8.07 2.64 -1.70
C ILE A 116 -8.55 3.18 -3.05
N VAL A 117 -8.16 4.41 -3.44
CA VAL A 117 -8.42 4.97 -4.77
C VAL A 117 -7.57 4.28 -5.84
N THR A 118 -6.28 4.06 -5.58
CA THR A 118 -5.36 3.49 -6.58
C THR A 118 -5.46 1.98 -6.70
N ASP A 119 -5.80 1.31 -5.59
CA ASP A 119 -5.92 -0.14 -5.49
C ASP A 119 -7.02 -0.49 -4.46
N PRO A 120 -8.29 -0.55 -4.88
CA PRO A 120 -9.37 -0.95 -3.99
C PRO A 120 -9.14 -2.33 -3.36
N THR A 121 -8.41 -3.22 -4.04
CA THR A 121 -8.12 -4.58 -3.57
C THR A 121 -7.14 -4.62 -2.40
N SER A 122 -6.56 -3.49 -2.00
CA SER A 122 -5.81 -3.37 -0.74
C SER A 122 -6.71 -3.56 0.49
N HIS A 123 -8.01 -3.32 0.35
CA HIS A 123 -8.98 -3.45 1.43
C HIS A 123 -9.66 -4.83 1.38
N PRO A 124 -9.74 -5.58 2.51
CA PRO A 124 -10.18 -6.98 2.52
C PRO A 124 -11.52 -7.24 1.81
N HIS A 125 -12.51 -6.36 2.02
CA HIS A 125 -13.82 -6.47 1.38
C HIS A 125 -13.74 -6.53 -0.16
N TYR A 126 -12.99 -5.62 -0.77
CA TYR A 126 -12.88 -5.53 -2.22
C TYR A 126 -11.91 -6.57 -2.79
N ALA A 127 -10.92 -6.98 -1.99
CA ALA A 127 -10.05 -8.10 -2.31
C ALA A 127 -10.85 -9.42 -2.41
N ASP A 128 -11.76 -9.68 -1.47
CA ASP A 128 -12.63 -10.87 -1.51
C ASP A 128 -13.56 -10.84 -2.73
N LEU A 129 -14.11 -9.67 -3.07
CA LEU A 129 -14.92 -9.47 -4.27
C LEU A 129 -14.13 -9.75 -5.55
N TRP A 130 -12.92 -9.19 -5.65
CA TRP A 130 -12.01 -9.45 -6.78
C TRP A 130 -11.71 -10.94 -6.91
N ASN A 131 -11.36 -11.59 -5.80
CA ASN A 131 -11.04 -13.01 -5.77
C ASN A 131 -12.23 -13.89 -6.17
N ALA A 132 -13.45 -13.51 -5.78
CA ALA A 132 -14.67 -14.19 -6.22
C ALA A 132 -14.88 -14.07 -7.74
N LEU A 133 -14.60 -12.90 -8.34
CA LEU A 133 -14.65 -12.72 -9.80
C LEU A 133 -13.58 -13.56 -10.51
N CYS A 134 -12.35 -13.56 -10.00
CA CYS A 134 -11.26 -14.38 -10.52
C CYS A 134 -11.60 -15.88 -10.48
N ALA A 135 -12.20 -16.37 -9.39
CA ALA A 135 -12.66 -17.74 -9.26
C ALA A 135 -13.79 -18.07 -10.25
N ALA A 136 -14.78 -17.19 -10.38
CA ALA A 136 -15.91 -17.39 -11.30
C ALA A 136 -15.48 -17.44 -12.77
N GLU A 137 -14.46 -16.67 -13.14
CA GLU A 137 -13.89 -16.66 -14.49
C GLU A 137 -12.83 -17.74 -14.73
N GLY A 138 -12.51 -18.56 -13.74
CA GLY A 138 -11.45 -19.56 -13.83
C GLY A 138 -10.08 -18.94 -14.13
N ALA A 139 -9.74 -17.90 -13.37
CA ALA A 139 -8.45 -17.22 -13.38
C ALA A 139 -7.89 -17.04 -11.94
N PRO A 140 -7.74 -18.12 -11.16
CA PRO A 140 -7.30 -18.04 -9.76
C PRO A 140 -5.89 -17.43 -9.60
N GLU A 141 -5.05 -17.50 -10.62
CA GLU A 141 -3.72 -16.87 -10.66
C GLU A 141 -3.75 -15.34 -10.60
N LEU A 142 -4.91 -14.72 -10.88
CA LEU A 142 -5.11 -13.27 -10.73
C LEU A 142 -5.65 -12.88 -9.35
N ALA A 143 -5.91 -13.83 -8.45
CA ALA A 143 -6.39 -13.52 -7.11
C ALA A 143 -5.31 -12.78 -6.30
N VAL A 144 -5.75 -11.83 -5.48
CA VAL A 144 -4.89 -11.13 -4.52
C VAL A 144 -4.91 -11.85 -3.18
N THR A 145 -3.84 -11.72 -2.40
CA THR A 145 -3.78 -12.31 -1.06
C THR A 145 -4.75 -11.61 -0.11
N THR A 146 -5.70 -12.35 0.47
CA THR A 146 -6.65 -11.83 1.47
C THR A 146 -6.30 -12.30 2.89
N GLY A 147 -6.16 -11.36 3.83
CA GLY A 147 -6.03 -11.62 5.27
C GLY A 147 -4.66 -12.09 5.80
N ALA A 148 -4.29 -11.61 7.00
CA ALA A 148 -3.10 -11.88 7.86
C ALA A 148 -1.69 -11.82 7.23
N ALA A 149 -1.49 -12.24 5.99
CA ALA A 149 -0.20 -12.17 5.30
C ALA A 149 0.12 -10.76 4.75
N ALA A 150 -0.90 -9.91 4.54
CA ALA A 150 -0.71 -8.55 4.04
C ALA A 150 -0.37 -7.52 5.16
N ASN A 151 -0.83 -7.76 6.39
CA ASN A 151 -0.46 -6.95 7.55
C ASN A 151 0.67 -7.66 8.30
N GLY A 152 1.91 -7.44 7.85
CA GLY A 152 3.13 -7.89 8.52
C GLY A 152 3.39 -7.21 9.86
N THR A 153 2.38 -7.13 10.74
CA THR A 153 2.60 -6.89 12.16
C THR A 153 2.28 -8.21 12.85
N PRO A 154 3.29 -9.05 13.18
CA PRO A 154 3.06 -10.14 14.11
C PRO A 154 2.37 -9.57 15.36
N PRO A 155 1.41 -10.30 15.97
CA PRO A 155 0.90 -9.89 17.27
C PRO A 155 2.12 -9.62 18.16
N ALA A 156 2.17 -8.45 18.79
CA ALA A 156 3.12 -8.22 19.86
C ALA A 156 2.80 -9.28 20.92
N GLU A 157 3.50 -10.41 20.87
CA GLU A 157 3.55 -11.34 21.98
C GLU A 157 3.92 -10.51 23.19
N GLY A 158 3.04 -10.56 24.19
CA GLY A 158 3.07 -9.69 25.35
C GLY A 158 4.47 -9.59 25.94
N GLY A 159 5.12 -8.45 25.71
CA GLY A 159 6.21 -7.97 26.54
C GLY A 159 5.62 -7.21 27.72
N PRO A 160 6.16 -7.37 28.94
CA PRO A 160 5.64 -6.64 30.09
C PRO A 160 6.14 -5.21 30.01
N PHE A 161 5.26 -4.29 29.61
CA PHE A 161 5.39 -2.87 29.90
C PHE A 161 4.01 -2.28 30.22
#